data_AF-A0A2C2VHN0-F1
#
_entry.id   AF-A0A2C2VHN0-F1
#
_cell.length_a   1.000
_cell.length_b   1.000
_cell.length_c   1.000
_cell.angle_alpha   90.00
_cell.angle_beta   90.00
_cell.angle_gamma   90.00
#
_symmetry.space_group_name_H-M   'P 1'
#
loop_
_entity.id
_entity.type
_entity.pdbx_description
1 polymer ?
#
loop_
_entity_poly.entity_id
_entity_poly.type
_entity_poly.pdbx_seq_one_letter_code
_entity_poly.pdbx_strand_id
1 'polypeptide(L)' 'MDPREFYYENEYNLLIHELEISEKKYGLTNRKTLEISQKLDSVLNEIMRIKYPRLKQLEQIR' A
#
# COMPACT_ATOMS: atom_id res chain seq x y z
N MET A 1 -16.53 7.81 9.35
CA MET A 1 -15.22 7.49 8.75
C MET A 1 -14.64 6.34 9.56
N ASP A 2 -14.22 5.24 8.93
CA ASP A 2 -13.62 4.12 9.67
C ASP A 2 -12.28 4.62 10.26
N PRO A 3 -12.02 4.52 11.58
CA PRO A 3 -10.78 5.02 12.18
C PRO A 3 -9.51 4.41 11.54
N ARG A 4 -9.64 3.21 10.95
CA ARG A 4 -8.54 2.53 10.26
C ARG A 4 -8.25 3.16 8.90
N GLU A 5 -9.23 3.81 8.27
CA GLU A 5 -9.05 4.48 6.98
C GLU A 5 -8.00 5.59 7.09
N PHE A 6 -8.09 6.43 8.13
CA PHE A 6 -7.11 7.49 8.39
C PHE A 6 -5.71 6.94 8.67
N TYR A 7 -5.63 5.84 9.43
CA TYR A 7 -4.37 5.16 9.72
C TYR A 7 -3.67 4.70 8.43
N TYR A 8 -4.39 3.94 7.58
CA TYR A 8 -3.81 3.40 6.35
C TYR A 8 -3.53 4.47 5.29
N GLU A 9 -4.34 5.54 5.19
CA GLU A 9 -4.04 6.67 4.30
C GLU A 9 -2.75 7.40 4.74
N ASN A 10 -2.54 7.59 6.04
CA ASN A 10 -1.30 8.18 6.54
C ASN A 10 -0.09 7.27 6.29
N GLU A 11 -0.24 5.96 6.54
CA GLU A 11 0.82 4.98 6.27
C GLU A 11 1.18 4.93 4.77
N TYR A 12 0.18 4.98 3.88
CA TYR A 12 0.37 5.06 2.44
C TYR A 12 1.21 6.29 2.03
N ASN A 13 0.86 7.47 2.55
CA ASN A 13 1.57 8.71 2.23
C ASN A 13 3.04 8.66 2.66
N LEU A 14 3.32 8.10 3.84
CA LEU A 14 4.68 7.92 4.32
C LEU A 14 5.48 6.95 3.44
N LEU A 15 4.88 5.81 3.09
CA LEU A 15 5.54 4.78 2.28
C LEU A 15 5.81 5.24 0.85
N ILE A 16 4.91 6.03 0.24
CA ILE A 16 5.16 6.61 -1.10
C ILE A 16 6.36 7.55 -1.07
N HIS A 17 6.44 8.42 -0.07
CA HIS A 17 7.55 9.34 0.05
C HIS A 17 8.87 8.59 0.30
N GLU A 18 8.86 7.54 1.12
CA GLU A 18 10.03 6.68 1.34
C GLU A 18 10.42 5.92 0.07
N LEU A 19 9.45 5.44 -0.71
CA LEU A 19 9.68 4.75 -1.98
C LEU A 19 10.38 5.68 -2.99
N GLU A 20 9.87 6.90 -3.18
CA GLU A 20 10.46 7.90 -4.08
C GLU A 20 11.90 8.26 -3.70
N ILE A 21 12.17 8.41 -2.40
CA ILE A 21 13.54 8.64 -1.91
C ILE A 21 14.42 7.43 -2.20
N SER A 22 13.93 6.22 -1.90
CA SER A 22 14.69 4.99 -2.05
C SER A 22 15.01 4.68 -3.51
N GLU A 23 14.07 4.91 -4.43
CA GLU A 23 14.25 4.79 -5.87
C GLU A 23 15.38 5.72 -6.32
N LYS A 24 15.30 7.01 -5.98
CA LYS A 24 16.30 8.00 -6.40
C LYS A 24 17.69 7.68 -5.86
N LYS A 25 17.77 7.10 -4.67
CA LYS A 25 19.05 6.83 -3.98
C LYS A 25 19.68 5.49 -4.36
N TYR A 26 18.85 4.46 -4.56
CA TYR A 26 19.31 3.08 -4.64
C TYR A 26 18.86 2.35 -5.92
N GLY A 27 17.88 2.90 -6.64
CA GLY A 27 17.26 2.30 -7.82
C GLY A 27 16.09 1.35 -7.50
N LEU A 28 15.20 1.18 -8.47
CA LEU A 28 13.95 0.39 -8.34
C LEU A 28 14.17 -1.08 -8.00
N THR A 29 15.27 -1.67 -8.46
CA THR A 29 15.59 -3.09 -8.21
C THR A 29 16.32 -3.32 -6.89
N ASN A 30 16.60 -2.27 -6.13
CA ASN A 30 17.24 -2.41 -4.83
C ASN A 30 16.31 -3.13 -3.85
N ARG A 31 16.86 -4.05 -3.06
CA ARG A 31 16.10 -4.79 -2.06
C ARG A 31 15.29 -3.88 -1.12
N LYS A 32 15.84 -2.76 -0.67
CA LYS A 32 15.12 -1.83 0.22
C LYS A 32 13.92 -1.18 -0.48
N THR A 33 14.10 -0.74 -1.71
CA THR A 33 13.04 -0.16 -2.54
C THR A 33 11.94 -1.19 -2.82
N LEU A 34 12.32 -2.44 -3.10
CA LEU A 34 11.37 -3.55 -3.25
C LEU A 34 10.59 -3.85 -1.97
N GLU A 35 11.27 -3.88 -0.81
CA GLU A 35 10.62 -4.10 0.49
C GLU A 35 9.60 -2.98 0.82
N ILE A 36 9.91 -1.72 0.48
CA ILE A 36 8.98 -0.60 0.63
C ILE A 36 7.78 -0.76 -0.33
N SER A 37 8.03 -1.12 -1.58
CA SER A 37 6.98 -1.37 -2.57
C SER A 37 6.01 -2.46 -2.11
N GLN A 38 6.52 -3.57 -1.59
CA GLN A 38 5.69 -4.67 -1.07
C GLN A 38 4.82 -4.28 0.13
N LYS A 39 5.36 -3.42 1.01
CA LYS A 39 4.57 -2.85 2.11
C LYS A 39 3.48 -1.93 1.59
N LEU A 40 3.79 -1.08 0.61
CA LEU A 40 2.83 -0.19 -0.02
C LEU A 40 1.67 -0.97 -0.65
N ASP A 41 1.96 -2.07 -1.36
CA ASP A 41 0.94 -2.96 -1.92
C ASP A 41 0.02 -3.53 -0.84
N SER A 42 0.60 -3.91 0.31
CA SER A 42 -0.17 -4.44 1.45
C SER A 42 -1.12 -3.38 2.05
N VAL A 43 -0.64 -2.14 2.20
CA VAL A 43 -1.46 -1.01 2.68
C VAL A 43 -2.57 -0.69 1.69
N LEU A 44 -2.26 -0.64 0.39
CA LEU A 44 -3.26 -0.43 -0.66
C LEU A 44 -4.37 -1.49 -0.61
N ASN A 45 -4.01 -2.75 -0.39
CA ASN A 45 -4.98 -3.83 -0.24
C ASN A 45 -5.90 -3.63 0.97
N GLU A 46 -5.40 -3.15 2.11
CA GLU A 46 -6.24 -2.85 3.27
C GLU A 46 -7.15 -1.63 3.02
N ILE A 47 -6.65 -0.58 2.37
CA ILE A 47 -7.48 0.56 1.94
C ILE A 47 -8.60 0.08 1.00
N MET A 48 -8.27 -0.75 0.01
CA MET A 48 -9.25 -1.34 -0.91
C MET A 48 -10.32 -2.14 -0.17
N ARG A 49 -9.94 -2.95 0.83
CA ARG A 49 -10.89 -3.72 1.67
C ARG A 49 -11.83 -2.83 2.46
N ILE A 50 -11.33 -1.70 2.98
CA ILE A 50 -12.13 -0.75 3.76
C ILE A 50 -13.09 0.03 2.85
N LYS A 51 -12.59 0.60 1.74
CA LYS A 51 -13.39 1.44 0.85
C LYS A 51 -14.34 0.63 -0.03
N TYR A 52 -13.95 -0.59 -0.41
CA TYR A 52 -14.69 -1.44 -1.35
C TYR A 52 -14.92 -2.86 -0.81
N PRO A 53 -15.63 -3.02 0.32
CA PRO A 53 -15.83 -4.33 0.96
C PRO A 53 -16.56 -5.35 0.06
N ARG A 54 -17.31 -4.88 -0.94
CA ARG A 54 -18.04 -5.72 -1.91
C ARG A 54 -17.16 -6.28 -3.03
N LEU A 55 -15.99 -5.69 -3.32
CA LEU A 55 -15.04 -6.25 -4.31
C LEU A 55 -14.48 -7.59 -3.84
N LYS A 56 -14.38 -7.80 -2.52
CA LYS A 56 -13.92 -9.07 -1.91
C LYS A 56 -14.82 -10.27 -2.25
N GLN A 57 -16.10 -10.04 -2.57
CA GLN A 57 -17.00 -11.11 -2.99
C GLN A 57 -16.72 -11.58 -4.43
N LEU A 58 -16.13 -10.74 -5.29
CA LEU A 58 -15.82 -11.10 -6.67
C LEU A 58 -14.57 -11.96 -6.81
N GLU A 59 -13.57 -11.79 -5.93
CA GLU A 59 -12.36 -12.63 -5.93
C GLU A 59 -12.60 -14.06 -5.40
N GLN A 60 -13.66 -14.28 -4.60
CA GLN A 60 -14.00 -15.61 -4.08
C GLN A 60 -14.85 -16.46 -5.04
N ILE A 61 -15.36 -15.88 -6.14
CA ILE A 61 -16.24 -16.57 -7.10
C ILE A 61 -15.45 -17.10 -8.33
N ARG A 62 -14.12 -17.03 -8.31
CA ARG A 62 -13.24 -17.55 -9.36
C ARG A 62 -12.43 -18.74 -8.87
#